data_AF-A0AAN8K9V4-F1
#
_entry.id   AF-A0AAN8K9V4-F1
#
_cell.length_a   1.000
_cell.length_b   1.000
_cell.length_c   1.000
_cell.angle_alpha   90.00
_cell.angle_beta   90.00
_cell.angle_gamma   90.00
#
_symmetry.space_group_name_H-M   'P 1'
#
loop_
_entity.id
_entity.type
_entity.pdbx_description
1 polymer ?
#
loop_
_entity_poly.entity_id
_entity_poly.type
_entity_poly.pdbx_seq_one_letter_code
_entity_poly.pdbx_strand_id
1 'polypeptide(L)'
;MSGSKADLNISQVGSSIDDIGENDSISQVNRGRQTGTSKSVARVKSTASSQFSLTSSSSSLVKARLKTAELEAKNDILQKRQALLKQKLEKEMQEEQLKLEEEMAIATADVNILENQAQSTFSRKPPSIASVKSEPKSNRVPELLPFHSSSHNSGNSSEDIMLKIVREMKKTTTEMKKFGGNVLEYKQFKRKFKTKIMANTDDTDEMMDSLEYFKTGKPNNIVSGYAHVDAKEGFLAAMEELERMYGDSQVIAQAYVRKATNWPIIKTDDSKGLEDFAIFLVECKYGIKGMQTLDVMENSGILQKLLSKLPHNIKEKWRTKYKECKDKKVPAKFDHLVEIVQIESMYLSW
;
A
#
# COMPACT_ATOMS: atom_id res chain seq x y z
N MET A 1 -5.75 -56.94 -34.64
CA MET A 1 -5.47 -58.20 -33.93
C MET A 1 -4.09 -58.10 -33.32
N SER A 2 -4.04 -58.25 -32.00
CA SER A 2 -2.91 -58.65 -31.12
C SER A 2 -1.57 -57.92 -31.26
N GLY A 3 -0.96 -57.37 -30.21
CA GLY A 3 -1.14 -57.57 -28.77
C GLY A 3 0.16 -58.07 -28.13
N SER A 4 0.43 -57.56 -26.92
CA SER A 4 1.46 -57.95 -25.92
C SER A 4 2.87 -57.38 -26.06
N LYS A 5 3.62 -57.06 -25.00
CA LYS A 5 3.40 -56.77 -23.55
C LYS A 5 4.83 -56.56 -22.98
N ALA A 6 5.05 -55.57 -22.11
CA ALA A 6 6.15 -55.51 -21.12
C ALA A 6 5.96 -54.22 -20.30
N ASP A 7 5.23 -54.26 -19.19
CA ASP A 7 5.67 -54.61 -17.82
C ASP A 7 6.41 -53.46 -17.09
N LEU A 8 5.65 -52.85 -16.17
CA LEU A 8 6.06 -52.08 -15.02
C LEU A 8 6.75 -53.01 -14.01
N ASN A 9 7.87 -52.58 -13.41
CA ASN A 9 8.14 -52.61 -11.95
C ASN A 9 9.57 -52.11 -11.67
N ILE A 10 9.75 -51.10 -10.82
CA ILE A 10 10.83 -51.07 -9.82
C ILE A 10 10.20 -50.44 -8.57
N SER A 11 10.10 -51.26 -7.53
CA SER A 11 9.69 -50.91 -6.19
C SER A 11 10.94 -50.84 -5.30
N GLN A 12 10.90 -49.94 -4.32
CA GLN A 12 11.31 -50.18 -2.93
C GLN A 12 12.80 -50.15 -2.57
N VAL A 13 13.19 -49.17 -1.73
CA VAL A 13 13.84 -49.40 -0.41
C VAL A 13 13.43 -48.24 0.54
N GLY A 14 12.72 -48.56 1.63
CA GLY A 14 12.56 -47.67 2.81
C GLY A 14 13.82 -47.69 3.68
N SER A 15 14.04 -46.78 4.62
CA SER A 15 13.45 -46.86 5.97
C SER A 15 14.27 -45.95 6.91
N SER A 16 13.57 -45.28 7.82
CA SER A 16 13.90 -44.99 9.24
C SER A 16 15.15 -44.16 9.62
N ILE A 17 14.95 -43.00 10.28
CA ILE A 17 14.99 -42.77 11.77
C ILE A 17 16.44 -42.61 12.26
N ASP A 18 16.84 -41.38 12.66
CA ASP A 18 17.08 -41.09 14.08
C ASP A 18 17.40 -39.62 14.35
N ASP A 19 16.79 -39.18 15.44
CA ASP A 19 16.88 -37.93 16.17
C ASP A 19 18.20 -37.93 16.98
N ILE A 20 19.04 -36.89 16.86
CA ILE A 20 20.18 -36.70 17.78
C ILE A 20 20.27 -35.22 18.15
N GLY A 21 19.89 -34.96 19.40
CA GLY A 21 19.77 -33.65 20.01
C GLY A 21 21.07 -33.04 20.55
N GLU A 22 20.85 -31.99 21.34
CA GLU A 22 21.85 -31.19 22.03
C GLU A 22 22.72 -32.02 22.98
N ASN A 23 24.00 -31.62 23.07
CA ASN A 23 25.09 -32.15 23.91
C ASN A 23 26.04 -33.12 23.20
N ASP A 24 27.06 -32.56 22.54
CA ASP A 24 28.37 -33.18 22.65
C ASP A 24 29.44 -32.11 22.93
N SER A 25 29.66 -31.91 24.23
CA SER A 25 30.85 -31.26 24.76
C SER A 25 31.93 -32.32 24.93
N ILE A 26 33.01 -32.28 24.14
CA ILE A 26 34.29 -32.80 24.63
C ILE A 26 35.41 -31.81 24.32
N SER A 27 35.91 -31.26 25.42
CA SER A 27 37.17 -30.57 25.55
C SER A 27 38.32 -31.57 25.74
N GLN A 28 39.54 -31.06 25.53
CA GLN A 28 40.79 -31.50 26.16
C GLN A 28 41.71 -32.52 25.43
N VAL A 29 42.86 -31.95 25.04
CA VAL A 29 44.22 -32.33 25.50
C VAL A 29 44.97 -33.44 24.75
N ASN A 30 45.88 -32.94 23.91
CA ASN A 30 47.30 -33.28 23.82
C ASN A 30 47.79 -34.44 24.71
N ARG A 31 48.19 -35.56 24.10
CA ARG A 31 49.26 -36.42 24.62
C ARG A 31 50.16 -36.90 23.49
N GLY A 32 51.33 -36.29 23.41
CA GLY A 32 52.47 -36.75 22.62
C GLY A 32 53.03 -38.09 23.12
N ARG A 33 53.74 -38.76 22.22
CA ARG A 33 54.31 -40.10 22.37
C ARG A 33 55.84 -40.03 22.41
N GLN A 34 56.42 -40.67 23.45
CA GLN A 34 57.75 -41.30 23.56
C GLN A 34 58.99 -40.38 23.48
N THR A 35 60.15 -40.57 24.12
CA THR A 35 60.75 -41.54 25.08
C THR A 35 62.13 -40.98 25.44
N GLY A 36 62.66 -41.26 26.64
CA GLY A 36 64.10 -41.53 26.82
C GLY A 36 65.03 -40.42 27.37
N THR A 37 65.41 -40.61 28.65
CA THR A 37 66.76 -40.51 29.23
C THR A 37 67.55 -39.19 29.29
N SER A 38 67.59 -38.65 30.52
CA SER A 38 68.77 -38.31 31.34
C SER A 38 69.78 -37.19 30.98
N LYS A 39 69.85 -36.26 31.96
CA LYS A 39 71.03 -35.57 32.55
C LYS A 39 71.65 -34.34 31.86
N SER A 40 71.33 -33.19 32.49
CA SER A 40 72.26 -32.18 33.03
C SER A 40 72.94 -31.14 32.12
N VAL A 41 72.98 -29.93 32.70
CA VAL A 41 73.93 -28.81 32.54
C VAL A 41 73.46 -27.61 31.68
N ALA A 42 73.64 -26.45 32.33
CA ALA A 42 73.41 -25.05 31.94
C ALA A 42 73.85 -24.63 30.52
N ARG A 43 73.25 -23.53 30.02
CA ARG A 43 73.90 -22.21 29.82
C ARG A 43 73.21 -21.35 28.75
N VAL A 44 73.07 -20.08 29.13
CA VAL A 44 72.76 -18.84 28.39
C VAL A 44 73.23 -18.81 26.92
N LYS A 45 72.37 -18.35 25.98
CA LYS A 45 72.53 -17.12 25.15
C LYS A 45 71.55 -17.06 23.97
N SER A 46 70.94 -15.89 23.86
CA SER A 46 70.15 -15.33 22.77
C SER A 46 70.84 -15.39 21.40
N THR A 47 70.11 -15.72 20.34
CA THR A 47 70.21 -15.00 19.04
C THR A 47 68.91 -15.16 18.24
N ALA A 48 68.47 -14.07 17.64
CA ALA A 48 67.25 -13.94 16.85
C ALA A 48 67.36 -14.63 15.48
N SER A 49 66.26 -15.25 15.02
CA SER A 49 65.66 -15.04 13.69
C SER A 49 64.64 -16.14 13.37
N SER A 50 63.35 -15.79 13.31
CA SER A 50 62.40 -16.42 12.38
C SER A 50 61.10 -15.61 12.35
N GLN A 51 61.00 -14.72 11.37
CA GLN A 51 59.71 -14.29 10.84
C GLN A 51 59.09 -15.50 10.12
N PHE A 52 57.87 -15.93 10.49
CA PHE A 52 56.84 -16.36 9.54
C PHE A 52 55.45 -16.53 10.20
N SER A 53 54.52 -15.64 9.83
CA SER A 53 53.09 -15.92 9.53
C SER A 53 52.12 -16.37 10.63
N LEU A 54 51.40 -15.42 11.24
CA LEU A 54 50.18 -15.69 12.05
C LEU A 54 49.02 -14.66 11.90
N THR A 55 48.92 -13.88 10.83
CA THR A 55 47.96 -12.75 10.79
C THR A 55 46.76 -12.88 9.84
N SER A 56 46.59 -13.98 9.09
CA SER A 56 45.48 -14.08 8.12
C SER A 56 44.16 -14.62 8.70
N SER A 57 44.18 -15.39 9.79
CA SER A 57 42.97 -16.04 10.34
C SER A 57 42.11 -15.14 11.23
N SER A 58 42.68 -14.05 11.77
CA SER A 58 41.95 -13.13 12.65
C SER A 58 41.02 -12.17 11.87
N SER A 59 41.35 -11.85 10.60
CA SER A 59 40.55 -10.90 9.80
C SER A 59 39.25 -11.51 9.28
N SER A 60 39.27 -12.78 8.84
CA SER A 60 38.08 -13.48 8.35
C SER A 60 37.06 -13.72 9.46
N LEU A 61 37.52 -14.09 10.66
CA LEU A 61 36.69 -14.34 11.82
C LEU A 61 36.04 -13.05 12.37
N VAL A 62 36.76 -11.92 12.37
CA VAL A 62 36.19 -10.62 12.73
C VAL A 62 35.11 -10.19 11.72
N LYS A 63 35.36 -10.36 10.41
CA LYS A 63 34.35 -10.06 9.38
C LYS A 63 33.11 -10.94 9.49
N ALA A 64 33.28 -12.23 9.78
CA ALA A 64 32.16 -13.15 9.97
C ALA A 64 31.30 -12.73 11.19
N ARG A 65 31.93 -12.38 12.31
CA ARG A 65 31.24 -11.92 13.53
C ARG A 65 30.47 -10.61 13.34
N LEU A 66 31.02 -9.67 12.58
CA LEU A 66 30.31 -8.43 12.26
C LEU A 66 29.08 -8.71 11.40
N LYS A 67 29.19 -9.62 10.43
CA LYS A 67 28.08 -10.00 9.56
C LYS A 67 26.99 -10.77 10.31
N THR A 68 27.35 -11.62 11.26
CA THR A 68 26.36 -12.31 12.11
C THR A 68 25.64 -11.34 13.04
N ALA A 69 26.36 -10.40 13.66
CA ALA A 69 25.75 -9.37 14.51
C ALA A 69 24.82 -8.42 13.72
N GLU A 70 25.17 -8.09 12.48
CA GLU A 70 24.30 -7.30 11.59
C GLU A 70 23.01 -8.05 11.21
N LEU A 71 23.12 -9.35 10.92
CA LEU A 71 21.96 -10.18 10.59
C LEU A 71 21.03 -10.38 11.78
N GLU A 72 21.59 -10.55 12.97
CA GLU A 72 20.84 -10.65 14.24
C GLU A 72 20.08 -9.36 14.52
N ALA A 73 20.73 -8.20 14.43
CA ALA A 73 20.06 -6.90 14.60
C ALA A 73 18.93 -6.68 13.58
N LYS A 74 19.09 -7.14 12.33
CA LYS A 74 18.03 -7.10 11.31
C LYS A 74 16.85 -7.99 11.66
N ASN A 75 17.10 -9.18 12.22
CA ASN A 75 16.05 -10.10 12.66
C ASN A 75 15.25 -9.50 13.81
N ASP A 76 15.90 -8.91 14.81
CA ASP A 76 15.24 -8.24 15.93
C ASP A 76 14.34 -7.09 15.48
N ILE A 77 14.80 -6.28 14.52
CA ILE A 77 14.01 -5.19 13.95
C ILE A 77 12.78 -5.74 13.20
N LEU A 78 12.94 -6.83 12.44
CA LEU A 78 11.83 -7.48 11.74
C LEU A 78 10.80 -8.06 12.72
N GLN A 79 11.25 -8.72 13.79
CA GLN A 79 10.36 -9.24 14.83
C GLN A 79 9.59 -8.12 15.53
N LYS A 80 10.27 -7.02 15.91
CA LYS A 80 9.62 -5.84 16.49
C LYS A 80 8.57 -5.25 15.55
N ARG A 81 8.87 -5.18 14.25
CA ARG A 81 7.92 -4.71 13.23
C ARG A 81 6.71 -5.63 13.09
N GLN A 82 6.90 -6.94 13.10
CA GLN A 82 5.80 -7.90 13.05
C GLN A 82 4.90 -7.82 14.29
N ALA A 83 5.50 -7.68 15.48
CA ALA A 83 4.77 -7.49 16.73
C ALA A 83 3.92 -6.20 16.70
N LEU A 84 4.50 -5.10 16.21
CA LEU A 84 3.79 -3.83 16.06
C LEU A 84 2.60 -3.94 15.09
N LEU A 85 2.75 -4.68 13.99
CA LEU A 85 1.67 -4.90 13.03
C LEU A 85 0.52 -5.71 13.64
N LYS A 86 0.83 -6.77 14.41
CA LYS A 86 -0.20 -7.54 15.13
C LYS A 86 -0.96 -6.67 16.13
N GLN A 87 -0.23 -5.85 16.90
CA GLN A 87 -0.86 -4.93 17.86
C GLN A 87 -1.76 -3.90 17.17
N LYS A 88 -1.35 -3.39 16.00
CA LYS A 88 -2.15 -2.44 15.23
C LYS A 88 -3.43 -3.07 14.71
N LEU A 89 -3.33 -4.28 14.16
CA LEU A 89 -4.48 -5.03 13.65
C LEU A 89 -5.48 -5.35 14.77
N GLU A 90 -4.98 -5.77 15.93
CA GLU A 90 -5.82 -6.03 17.11
C GLU A 90 -6.58 -4.79 17.54
N LYS A 91 -5.90 -3.64 17.60
CA LYS A 91 -6.55 -2.37 17.97
C LYS A 91 -7.62 -1.96 16.96
N GLU A 92 -7.36 -2.17 15.67
CA GLU A 92 -8.32 -1.88 14.60
C GLU A 92 -9.57 -2.76 14.71
N MET A 93 -9.40 -4.06 14.99
CA MET A 93 -10.51 -4.98 15.26
C MET A 93 -11.33 -4.57 16.49
N GLN A 94 -10.66 -4.13 17.57
CA GLN A 94 -11.34 -3.63 18.78
C GLN A 94 -12.12 -2.34 18.52
N GLU A 95 -11.57 -1.41 17.73
CA GLU A 95 -12.28 -0.18 17.34
C GLU A 95 -13.52 -0.51 16.48
N GLU A 96 -13.43 -1.50 15.59
CA GLU A 96 -14.58 -1.96 14.79
C GLU A 96 -15.64 -2.66 15.65
N GLN A 97 -15.22 -3.49 16.62
CA GLN A 97 -16.14 -4.17 17.54
C GLN A 97 -16.90 -3.17 18.44
N LEU A 98 -16.22 -2.15 18.97
CA LEU A 98 -16.85 -1.09 19.76
C LEU A 98 -17.87 -0.29 18.94
N LYS A 99 -17.59 -0.05 17.66
CA LYS A 99 -18.52 0.65 16.76
C LYS A 99 -19.79 -0.17 16.51
N LEU A 100 -19.65 -1.48 16.32
CA LEU A 100 -20.79 -2.38 16.19
C LEU A 100 -21.63 -2.44 17.47
N GLU A 101 -20.97 -2.45 18.64
CA GLU A 101 -21.66 -2.43 19.92
C GLU A 101 -22.43 -1.11 20.16
N GLU A 102 -21.86 0.03 19.77
CA GLU A 102 -22.55 1.32 19.78
C GLU A 102 -23.80 1.31 18.88
N GLU A 103 -23.69 0.77 17.66
CA GLU A 103 -24.81 0.69 16.72
C GLU A 103 -25.92 -0.27 17.22
N MET A 104 -25.54 -1.40 17.84
CA MET A 104 -26.48 -2.30 18.50
C MET A 104 -27.17 -1.65 19.71
N ALA A 105 -26.46 -0.85 20.50
CA ALA A 105 -27.04 -0.12 21.62
C ALA A 105 -28.05 0.94 21.16
N ILE A 106 -27.79 1.62 20.05
CA ILE A 106 -28.74 2.56 19.43
C ILE A 106 -29.97 1.81 18.93
N ALA A 107 -29.78 0.72 18.18
CA ALA A 107 -30.89 -0.06 17.63
C ALA A 107 -31.78 -0.68 18.72
N THR A 108 -31.18 -1.15 19.81
CA THR A 108 -31.94 -1.69 20.96
C THR A 108 -32.70 -0.61 21.71
N ALA A 109 -32.15 0.61 21.86
CA ALA A 109 -32.86 1.75 22.42
C ALA A 109 -34.07 2.14 21.54
N ASP A 110 -33.91 2.15 20.22
CA ASP A 110 -35.00 2.46 19.28
C ASP A 110 -36.12 1.42 19.34
N VAL A 111 -35.78 0.13 19.41
CA VAL A 111 -36.77 -0.95 19.58
C VAL A 111 -37.55 -0.78 20.88
N ASN A 112 -36.88 -0.45 21.99
CA ASN A 112 -37.54 -0.22 23.28
C ASN A 112 -38.49 0.99 23.25
N ILE A 113 -38.13 2.06 22.53
CA ILE A 113 -39.02 3.24 22.35
C ILE A 113 -40.27 2.83 21.55
N LEU A 114 -40.09 2.06 20.49
CA LEU A 114 -41.20 1.59 19.64
C LEU A 114 -42.13 0.62 20.39
N GLU A 115 -41.58 -0.27 21.23
CA GLU A 115 -42.36 -1.21 22.03
C GLU A 115 -43.20 -0.50 23.11
N ASN A 116 -42.63 0.53 23.76
CA ASN A 116 -43.37 1.37 24.72
C ASN A 116 -44.46 2.20 24.04
N GLN A 117 -44.24 2.70 22.82
CA GLN A 117 -45.27 3.39 22.05
C GLN A 117 -46.41 2.46 21.64
N ALA A 118 -46.12 1.21 21.24
CA ALA A 118 -47.13 0.22 20.92
C ALA A 118 -48.05 -0.09 22.11
N GLN A 119 -47.49 -0.20 23.33
CA GLN A 119 -48.28 -0.44 24.56
C GLN A 119 -49.16 0.76 24.95
N SER A 120 -48.75 1.99 24.65
CA SER A 120 -49.52 3.21 24.96
C SER A 120 -50.78 3.40 24.10
N THR A 121 -50.83 2.80 22.90
CA THR A 121 -51.95 2.95 21.95
C THR A 121 -53.14 2.01 22.22
N PHE A 122 -53.02 1.05 23.15
CA PHE A 122 -54.06 0.04 23.43
C PHE A 122 -55.13 0.50 24.45
N SER A 123 -55.00 1.71 25.04
CA SER A 123 -55.94 2.25 26.04
C SER A 123 -56.64 3.54 25.57
N ARG A 124 -57.59 3.43 24.63
CA ARG A 124 -58.63 4.47 24.47
C ARG A 124 -59.95 3.87 23.97
N LYS A 125 -60.96 3.84 24.86
CA LYS A 125 -62.36 3.42 24.57
C LYS A 125 -63.08 4.44 23.65
N PRO A 126 -64.04 4.03 22.80
CA PRO A 126 -64.77 4.96 21.91
C PRO A 126 -66.16 5.36 22.47
N PRO A 127 -66.70 6.53 22.07
CA PRO A 127 -68.14 6.76 22.09
C PRO A 127 -68.78 7.00 20.70
N SER A 128 -69.99 6.44 20.65
CA SER A 128 -71.16 6.51 19.78
C SER A 128 -71.56 7.80 19.02
N ILE A 129 -71.78 7.64 17.70
CA ILE A 129 -72.96 7.94 16.82
C ILE A 129 -73.74 9.27 16.94
N ALA A 130 -73.93 9.95 15.79
CA ALA A 130 -75.20 10.48 15.18
C ALA A 130 -74.86 11.68 14.24
N SER A 131 -75.51 12.04 13.13
CA SER A 131 -76.69 11.60 12.39
C SER A 131 -76.68 12.23 10.97
N VAL A 132 -77.48 11.67 10.06
CA VAL A 132 -77.55 11.88 8.60
C VAL A 132 -78.69 12.85 8.19
N LYS A 133 -78.57 13.48 7.00
CA LYS A 133 -79.70 13.90 6.10
C LYS A 133 -79.25 13.87 4.63
N SER A 134 -79.67 12.86 3.83
CA SER A 134 -80.76 12.83 2.81
C SER A 134 -80.37 13.38 1.42
N GLU A 135 -80.01 12.52 0.44
CA GLU A 135 -80.82 11.98 -0.71
C GLU A 135 -80.97 12.94 -1.93
N PRO A 136 -81.05 12.48 -3.21
CA PRO A 136 -81.64 11.21 -3.66
C PRO A 136 -80.89 10.39 -4.75
N LYS A 137 -80.91 9.07 -4.52
CA LYS A 137 -81.39 7.94 -5.38
C LYS A 137 -81.14 7.93 -6.90
N SER A 138 -80.35 6.94 -7.33
CA SER A 138 -80.77 5.94 -8.32
C SER A 138 -80.22 4.55 -7.93
N ASN A 139 -81.14 3.59 -7.77
CA ASN A 139 -80.93 2.22 -7.32
C ASN A 139 -80.90 1.26 -8.51
N ARG A 140 -79.83 0.46 -8.67
CA ARG A 140 -79.83 -1.02 -8.45
C ARG A 140 -78.51 -1.69 -8.92
N VAL A 141 -77.79 -2.12 -7.89
CA VAL A 141 -76.79 -3.20 -7.62
C VAL A 141 -77.07 -4.59 -8.24
N PRO A 142 -76.19 -5.62 -8.07
CA PRO A 142 -74.78 -5.68 -7.56
C PRO A 142 -73.83 -6.42 -8.56
N GLU A 143 -72.48 -6.38 -8.49
CA GLU A 143 -71.67 -7.28 -7.66
C GLU A 143 -70.14 -7.04 -7.87
N LEU A 144 -69.52 -6.47 -6.84
CA LEU A 144 -68.20 -6.74 -6.23
C LEU A 144 -66.90 -6.77 -7.07
N LEU A 145 -66.24 -5.61 -7.13
CA LEU A 145 -64.82 -5.46 -6.77
C LEU A 145 -64.73 -4.36 -5.69
N PRO A 146 -63.55 -4.09 -5.13
CA PRO A 146 -62.64 -4.96 -4.39
C PRO A 146 -62.30 -4.30 -3.05
N PHE A 147 -62.17 -4.98 -1.90
CA PHE A 147 -61.40 -4.33 -0.83
C PHE A 147 -60.91 -5.23 0.32
N HIS A 148 -59.60 -5.14 0.52
CA HIS A 148 -58.76 -5.45 1.68
C HIS A 148 -59.11 -6.67 2.55
N SER A 149 -58.32 -7.72 2.35
CA SER A 149 -57.74 -8.43 3.49
C SER A 149 -56.27 -8.03 3.55
N SER A 150 -55.92 -7.27 4.58
CA SER A 150 -54.56 -7.19 5.07
C SER A 150 -54.06 -8.61 5.32
N SER A 151 -53.19 -9.08 4.45
CA SER A 151 -52.30 -10.18 4.76
C SER A 151 -50.89 -9.65 4.61
N HIS A 152 -50.18 -9.73 5.73
CA HIS A 152 -48.78 -9.42 5.92
C HIS A 152 -47.94 -9.77 4.68
N ASN A 153 -47.17 -8.80 4.18
CA ASN A 153 -45.78 -9.13 3.89
C ASN A 153 -44.90 -7.90 4.03
N SER A 154 -44.01 -7.98 5.01
CA SER A 154 -42.90 -7.08 5.27
C SER A 154 -41.96 -7.07 4.06
N GLY A 155 -42.27 -6.23 3.07
CA GLY A 155 -41.62 -6.27 1.75
C GLY A 155 -40.67 -5.12 1.46
N ASN A 156 -40.31 -4.27 2.41
CA ASN A 156 -39.47 -3.10 2.16
C ASN A 156 -38.32 -3.03 3.16
N SER A 157 -37.21 -3.73 2.89
CA SER A 157 -35.92 -3.40 3.51
C SER A 157 -34.77 -4.06 2.76
N SER A 158 -34.81 -5.38 2.55
CA SER A 158 -33.64 -6.11 2.04
C SER A 158 -33.33 -5.85 0.56
N GLU A 159 -34.31 -5.80 -0.33
CA GLU A 159 -34.06 -5.51 -1.75
C GLU A 159 -33.64 -4.06 -1.98
N ASP A 160 -34.23 -3.10 -1.29
CA ASP A 160 -33.83 -1.69 -1.36
C ASP A 160 -32.43 -1.45 -0.77
N ILE A 161 -32.10 -2.12 0.34
CA ILE A 161 -30.75 -2.12 0.90
C ILE A 161 -29.76 -2.78 -0.07
N MET A 162 -30.10 -3.93 -0.65
CA MET A 162 -29.26 -4.61 -1.63
C MET A 162 -29.06 -3.77 -2.90
N LEU A 163 -30.11 -3.11 -3.39
CA LEU A 163 -30.04 -2.19 -4.53
C LEU A 163 -29.22 -0.94 -4.19
N LYS A 164 -29.28 -0.44 -2.96
CA LYS A 164 -28.45 0.69 -2.50
C LYS A 164 -26.99 0.29 -2.36
N ILE A 165 -26.70 -0.90 -1.82
CA ILE A 165 -25.35 -1.48 -1.77
C ILE A 165 -24.82 -1.68 -3.19
N VAL A 166 -25.57 -2.31 -4.09
CA VAL A 166 -25.18 -2.52 -5.49
C VAL A 166 -24.98 -1.19 -6.22
N ARG A 167 -25.81 -0.17 -5.97
CA ARG A 167 -25.66 1.16 -6.56
C ARG A 167 -24.42 1.87 -6.02
N GLU A 168 -24.13 1.79 -4.73
CA GLU A 168 -22.89 2.34 -4.15
C GLU A 168 -21.66 1.56 -4.62
N MET A 169 -21.71 0.23 -4.76
CA MET A 169 -20.63 -0.58 -5.35
C MET A 169 -20.40 -0.28 -6.84
N LYS A 170 -21.46 -0.06 -7.61
CA LYS A 170 -21.36 0.37 -9.01
C LYS A 170 -20.82 1.79 -9.13
N LYS A 171 -21.22 2.69 -8.22
CA LYS A 171 -20.73 4.07 -8.17
C LYS A 171 -19.25 4.14 -7.83
N THR A 172 -18.77 3.37 -6.85
CA THR A 172 -17.34 3.32 -6.51
C THR A 172 -16.49 2.80 -7.66
N THR A 173 -16.99 1.85 -8.44
CA THR A 173 -16.33 1.30 -9.65
C THR A 173 -16.27 2.32 -10.80
N THR A 174 -17.33 3.11 -10.99
CA THR A 174 -17.46 4.03 -12.16
C THR A 174 -16.57 5.28 -12.06
N GLU A 175 -16.13 5.68 -10.86
CA GLU A 175 -15.36 6.92 -10.64
C GLU A 175 -13.85 6.83 -10.95
N MET A 176 -13.34 5.68 -11.41
CA MET A 176 -11.91 5.57 -11.73
C MET A 176 -11.60 6.18 -13.10
N LYS A 177 -10.81 7.26 -13.10
CA LYS A 177 -10.26 7.84 -14.34
C LYS A 177 -9.44 6.78 -15.09
N LYS A 178 -9.69 6.64 -16.39
CA LYS A 178 -8.91 5.76 -17.26
C LYS A 178 -7.44 6.19 -17.30
N PHE A 179 -6.54 5.22 -17.19
CA PHE A 179 -5.10 5.43 -17.21
C PHE A 179 -4.57 5.40 -18.65
N GLY A 180 -4.17 6.58 -19.15
CA GLY A 180 -3.62 6.76 -20.50
C GLY A 180 -2.11 6.65 -20.60
N GLY A 181 -1.41 6.21 -19.54
CA GLY A 181 0.04 6.00 -19.58
C GLY A 181 0.88 7.17 -19.06
N ASN A 182 0.27 8.16 -18.40
CA ASN A 182 1.04 9.19 -17.69
C ASN A 182 1.70 8.58 -16.46
N VAL A 183 3.02 8.40 -16.51
CA VAL A 183 3.84 7.85 -15.43
C VAL A 183 3.57 8.52 -14.06
N LEU A 184 3.30 9.83 -14.04
CA LEU A 184 3.03 10.58 -12.80
C LEU A 184 1.71 10.19 -12.14
N GLU A 185 0.75 9.67 -12.91
CA GLU A 185 -0.57 9.25 -12.44
C GLU A 185 -0.61 7.77 -12.05
N TYR A 186 0.40 6.98 -12.46
CA TYR A 186 0.37 5.52 -12.34
C TYR A 186 0.22 5.03 -10.90
N LYS A 187 0.98 5.61 -9.95
CA LYS A 187 0.87 5.23 -8.53
C LYS A 187 -0.53 5.47 -7.97
N GLN A 188 -1.17 6.56 -8.38
CA GLN A 188 -2.54 6.87 -7.96
C GLN A 188 -3.52 5.87 -8.58
N PHE A 189 -3.37 5.58 -9.88
CA PHE A 189 -4.15 4.56 -10.57
C PHE A 189 -4.02 3.20 -9.90
N LYS A 190 -2.79 2.69 -9.69
CA LYS A 190 -2.55 1.39 -9.05
C LYS A 190 -3.17 1.29 -7.66
N ARG A 191 -3.03 2.34 -6.83
CA ARG A 191 -3.66 2.37 -5.50
C ARG A 191 -5.19 2.31 -5.61
N LYS A 192 -5.78 3.13 -6.48
CA LYS A 192 -7.24 3.11 -6.69
C LYS A 192 -7.72 1.77 -7.22
N PHE A 193 -7.01 1.18 -8.18
CA PHE A 193 -7.31 -0.12 -8.76
C PHE A 193 -7.28 -1.24 -7.71
N LYS A 194 -6.23 -1.28 -6.90
CA LYS A 194 -6.11 -2.24 -5.79
C LYS A 194 -7.27 -2.11 -4.80
N THR A 195 -7.61 -0.89 -4.39
CA THR A 195 -8.64 -0.67 -3.35
C THR A 195 -10.06 -0.86 -3.88
N LYS A 196 -10.32 -0.58 -5.16
CA LYS A 196 -11.69 -0.62 -5.72
C LYS A 196 -12.04 -1.93 -6.40
N ILE A 197 -11.08 -2.59 -7.03
CA ILE A 197 -11.30 -3.81 -7.81
C ILE A 197 -10.73 -5.02 -7.08
N MET A 198 -9.41 -5.02 -6.83
CA MET A 198 -8.74 -6.19 -6.23
C MET A 198 -9.19 -6.50 -4.79
N ALA A 199 -9.77 -5.54 -4.07
CA ALA A 199 -10.28 -5.73 -2.72
C ALA A 199 -11.75 -6.15 -2.68
N ASN A 200 -12.46 -6.06 -3.81
CA ASN A 200 -13.91 -6.22 -3.88
C ASN A 200 -14.34 -7.40 -4.77
N THR A 201 -13.39 -8.02 -5.46
CA THR A 201 -13.61 -9.12 -6.42
C THR A 201 -12.56 -10.19 -6.15
N ASP A 202 -12.96 -11.47 -6.16
CA ASP A 202 -12.05 -12.62 -6.10
C ASP A 202 -11.86 -13.30 -7.47
N ASP A 203 -12.73 -12.96 -8.44
CA ASP A 203 -12.67 -13.44 -9.81
C ASP A 203 -11.57 -12.70 -10.60
N THR A 204 -10.62 -13.47 -11.13
CA THR A 204 -9.49 -12.90 -11.86
C THR A 204 -9.86 -12.51 -13.30
N ASP A 205 -10.88 -13.12 -13.89
CA ASP A 205 -11.41 -12.72 -15.19
C ASP A 205 -12.04 -11.33 -15.10
N GLU A 206 -12.90 -11.10 -14.09
CA GLU A 206 -13.47 -9.77 -13.82
C GLU A 206 -12.39 -8.71 -13.51
N MET A 207 -11.32 -9.09 -12.80
CA MET A 207 -10.18 -8.19 -12.58
C MET A 207 -9.50 -7.83 -13.89
N MET A 208 -9.30 -8.80 -14.79
CA MET A 208 -8.63 -8.59 -16.06
C MET A 208 -9.47 -7.71 -17.01
N ASP A 209 -10.78 -7.96 -17.10
CA ASP A 209 -11.72 -7.15 -17.87
C ASP A 209 -11.79 -5.71 -17.34
N SER A 210 -11.87 -5.55 -16.02
CA SER A 210 -11.81 -4.23 -15.37
C SER A 210 -10.50 -3.54 -15.67
N LEU A 211 -9.40 -4.29 -15.63
CA LEU A 211 -8.06 -3.78 -15.87
C LEU A 211 -7.92 -3.27 -17.32
N GLU A 212 -8.48 -3.97 -18.31
CA GLU A 212 -8.55 -3.50 -19.70
C GLU A 212 -9.43 -2.25 -19.82
N TYR A 213 -10.63 -2.27 -19.22
CA TYR A 213 -11.57 -1.14 -19.29
C TYR A 213 -10.98 0.18 -18.78
N PHE A 214 -10.22 0.13 -17.68
CA PHE A 214 -9.63 1.32 -17.04
C PHE A 214 -8.31 1.76 -17.66
N LYS A 215 -7.85 1.14 -18.75
CA LYS A 215 -6.63 1.57 -19.46
C LYS A 215 -6.93 2.01 -20.88
N THR A 216 -6.11 2.93 -21.37
CA THR A 216 -6.22 3.44 -22.75
C THR A 216 -4.84 3.61 -23.36
N GLY A 217 -4.75 3.48 -24.69
CA GLY A 217 -3.49 3.64 -25.41
C GLY A 217 -2.47 2.55 -25.07
N LYS A 218 -1.20 2.93 -24.90
CA LYS A 218 -0.09 1.98 -24.68
C LYS A 218 -0.27 1.05 -23.48
N PRO A 219 -0.72 1.52 -22.29
CA PRO A 219 -1.05 0.62 -21.19
C PRO A 219 -2.11 -0.43 -21.53
N ASN A 220 -3.08 -0.09 -22.38
CA ASN A 220 -4.11 -1.05 -22.77
C ASN A 220 -3.55 -2.13 -23.69
N ASN A 221 -2.72 -1.75 -24.66
CA ASN A 221 -2.09 -2.69 -25.57
C ASN A 221 -1.22 -3.72 -24.84
N ILE A 222 -0.57 -3.31 -23.74
CA ILE A 222 0.16 -4.24 -22.86
C ILE A 222 -0.81 -5.29 -22.33
N VAL A 223 -1.93 -4.85 -21.78
CA VAL A 223 -2.89 -5.68 -21.04
C VAL A 223 -3.64 -6.63 -21.96
N SER A 224 -4.12 -6.13 -23.11
CA SER A 224 -4.75 -6.95 -24.13
C SER A 224 -3.82 -8.06 -24.61
N GLY A 225 -2.50 -7.82 -24.66
CA GLY A 225 -1.51 -8.84 -25.02
C GLY A 225 -1.44 -10.01 -24.02
N TYR A 226 -1.72 -9.75 -22.74
CA TYR A 226 -1.75 -10.77 -21.68
C TYR A 226 -3.13 -11.39 -21.49
N ALA A 227 -4.19 -10.82 -22.06
CA ALA A 227 -5.57 -11.34 -21.97
C ALA A 227 -5.79 -12.66 -22.75
N HIS A 228 -4.81 -13.09 -23.55
CA HIS A 228 -4.85 -14.36 -24.27
C HIS A 228 -4.33 -15.57 -23.47
N VAL A 229 -3.81 -15.33 -22.26
CA VAL A 229 -3.29 -16.36 -21.35
C VAL A 229 -4.36 -16.65 -20.29
N ASP A 230 -4.15 -17.71 -19.49
CA ASP A 230 -4.95 -17.95 -18.28
C ASP A 230 -5.10 -16.67 -17.46
N ALA A 231 -6.32 -16.37 -17.01
CA ALA A 231 -6.66 -15.09 -16.39
C ALA A 231 -5.75 -14.74 -15.20
N LYS A 232 -5.39 -15.75 -14.40
CA LYS A 232 -4.56 -15.57 -13.21
C LYS A 232 -3.12 -15.23 -13.57
N GLU A 233 -2.55 -15.96 -14.52
CA GLU A 233 -1.19 -15.70 -15.00
C GLU A 233 -1.12 -14.38 -15.78
N GLY A 234 -2.08 -14.15 -16.67
CA GLY A 234 -2.20 -12.96 -17.52
C GLY A 234 -2.34 -11.68 -16.71
N PHE A 235 -3.20 -11.68 -15.68
CA PHE A 235 -3.38 -10.52 -14.80
C PHE A 235 -2.09 -10.17 -14.04
N LEU A 236 -1.43 -11.17 -13.44
CA LEU A 236 -0.19 -10.94 -12.71
C LEU A 236 0.92 -10.42 -13.63
N ALA A 237 1.10 -11.03 -14.80
CA ALA A 237 2.09 -10.60 -15.78
C ALA A 237 1.80 -9.19 -16.32
N ALA A 238 0.53 -8.86 -16.60
CA ALA A 238 0.13 -7.53 -17.02
C ALA A 238 0.41 -6.47 -15.93
N MET A 239 0.13 -6.79 -14.68
CA MET A 239 0.39 -5.88 -13.55
C MET A 239 1.89 -5.68 -13.30
N GLU A 240 2.70 -6.73 -13.46
CA GLU A 240 4.16 -6.63 -13.38
C GLU A 240 4.74 -5.77 -14.50
N GLU A 241 4.29 -5.97 -15.75
CA GLU A 241 4.77 -5.21 -16.90
C GLU A 241 4.40 -3.72 -16.80
N LEU A 242 3.22 -3.39 -16.28
CA LEU A 242 2.85 -2.00 -15.97
C LEU A 242 3.72 -1.40 -14.87
N GLU A 243 4.07 -2.17 -13.85
CA GLU A 243 4.97 -1.71 -12.80
C GLU A 243 6.35 -1.41 -13.37
N ARG A 244 6.87 -2.30 -14.22
CA ARG A 244 8.16 -2.13 -14.89
C ARG A 244 8.19 -0.87 -15.76
N MET A 245 7.11 -0.59 -16.48
CA MET A 245 7.04 0.49 -17.46
C MET A 245 6.67 1.86 -16.85
N TYR A 246 5.80 1.87 -15.83
CA TYR A 246 5.21 3.11 -15.29
C TYR A 246 5.41 3.28 -13.78
N GLY A 247 5.77 2.22 -13.06
CA GLY A 247 5.99 2.21 -11.61
C GLY A 247 7.44 2.42 -11.19
N ASP A 248 8.39 2.29 -12.12
CA ASP A 248 9.81 2.45 -11.83
C ASP A 248 10.13 3.85 -11.27
N SER A 249 10.87 3.88 -10.16
CA SER A 249 11.16 5.11 -9.42
C SER A 249 12.05 6.07 -10.22
N GLN A 250 12.98 5.55 -11.03
CA GLN A 250 13.82 6.38 -11.91
C GLN A 250 13.01 6.96 -13.05
N VAL A 251 12.13 6.17 -13.67
CA VAL A 251 11.23 6.63 -14.74
C VAL A 251 10.29 7.73 -14.22
N ILE A 252 9.70 7.56 -13.03
CA ILE A 252 8.85 8.58 -12.39
C ILE A 252 9.64 9.84 -12.07
N ALA A 253 10.81 9.73 -11.45
CA ALA A 253 11.64 10.88 -11.13
C ALA A 253 12.07 11.66 -12.38
N GLN A 254 12.47 10.96 -13.45
CA GLN A 254 12.78 11.59 -14.72
C GLN A 254 11.56 12.27 -15.34
N ALA A 255 10.36 11.71 -15.24
CA ALA A 255 9.14 12.35 -15.72
C ALA A 255 8.86 13.66 -14.97
N TYR A 256 9.03 13.70 -13.64
CA TYR A 256 8.93 14.93 -12.86
C TYR A 256 9.98 15.96 -13.28
N VAL A 257 11.26 15.55 -13.41
CA VAL A 257 12.35 16.44 -13.85
C VAL A 257 12.07 17.01 -15.24
N ARG A 258 11.64 16.19 -16.20
CA ARG A 258 11.30 16.65 -17.55
C ARG A 258 10.19 17.69 -17.50
N LYS A 259 9.07 17.39 -16.81
CA LYS A 259 7.95 18.33 -16.69
C LYS A 259 8.38 19.64 -16.00
N ALA A 260 9.22 19.57 -14.96
CA ALA A 260 9.70 20.74 -14.22
C ALA A 260 10.67 21.61 -15.04
N THR A 261 11.57 20.98 -15.79
CA THR A 261 12.58 21.70 -16.59
C THR A 261 12.02 22.22 -17.91
N ASN A 262 10.96 21.62 -18.44
CA ASN A 262 10.21 22.10 -19.60
C ASN A 262 9.09 23.09 -19.24
N TRP A 263 8.93 23.45 -17.96
CA TRP A 263 7.93 24.42 -17.54
C TRP A 263 8.10 25.75 -18.30
N PRO A 264 6.99 26.45 -18.64
CA PRO A 264 7.07 27.79 -19.23
C PRO A 264 7.83 28.76 -18.32
N ILE A 265 8.43 29.79 -18.90
CA ILE A 265 9.08 30.84 -18.11
C ILE A 265 7.98 31.68 -17.47
N ILE A 266 8.02 31.78 -16.14
CA ILE A 266 7.07 32.53 -15.33
C ILE A 266 7.56 33.98 -15.25
N LYS A 267 6.69 34.91 -15.59
CA LYS A 267 6.96 36.36 -15.53
C LYS A 267 6.59 36.92 -14.16
N THR A 268 7.07 38.11 -13.84
CA THR A 268 6.82 38.76 -12.53
C THR A 268 5.34 39.05 -12.28
N ASP A 269 4.56 39.26 -13.34
CA ASP A 269 3.11 39.52 -13.33
C ASP A 269 2.25 38.24 -13.43
N ASP A 270 2.86 37.08 -13.65
CA ASP A 270 2.17 35.80 -13.82
C ASP A 270 1.98 35.08 -12.47
N SER A 271 1.11 35.64 -11.63
CA SER A 271 0.80 35.08 -10.30
C SER A 271 0.25 33.65 -10.40
N LYS A 272 -0.64 33.41 -11.37
CA LYS A 272 -1.25 32.08 -11.61
C LYS A 272 -0.21 31.06 -12.07
N GLY A 273 0.65 31.41 -13.02
CA GLY A 273 1.71 30.51 -13.48
C GLY A 273 2.72 30.19 -12.37
N LEU A 274 2.94 31.12 -11.44
CA LEU A 274 3.75 30.87 -10.25
C LEU A 274 3.06 29.91 -9.27
N GLU A 275 1.77 30.08 -9.03
CA GLU A 275 0.96 29.20 -8.17
C GLU A 275 0.91 27.77 -8.72
N ASP A 276 0.60 27.60 -10.01
CA ASP A 276 0.58 26.29 -10.67
C ASP A 276 1.96 25.60 -10.59
N PHE A 277 3.04 26.37 -10.72
CA PHE A 277 4.39 25.84 -10.56
C PHE A 277 4.70 25.47 -9.12
N ALA A 278 4.27 26.27 -8.14
CA ALA A 278 4.45 25.97 -6.72
C ALA A 278 3.76 24.64 -6.35
N ILE A 279 2.50 24.47 -6.76
CA ILE A 279 1.74 23.21 -6.58
C ILE A 279 2.52 22.05 -7.20
N PHE A 280 2.99 22.22 -8.43
CA PHE A 280 3.73 21.17 -9.12
C PHE A 280 5.07 20.83 -8.46
N LEU A 281 5.82 21.81 -7.94
CA LEU A 281 7.06 21.56 -7.19
C LEU A 281 6.80 20.77 -5.89
N VAL A 282 5.68 21.05 -5.23
CA VAL A 282 5.22 20.27 -4.07
C VAL A 282 4.84 18.85 -4.48
N GLU A 283 4.14 18.67 -5.60
CA GLU A 283 3.87 17.33 -6.16
C GLU A 283 5.16 16.57 -6.46
N CYS A 284 6.18 17.24 -7.01
CA CYS A 284 7.49 16.62 -7.24
C CYS A 284 8.10 16.14 -5.93
N LYS A 285 8.13 17.02 -4.91
CA LYS A 285 8.67 16.70 -3.57
C LYS A 285 8.04 15.44 -3.01
N TYR A 286 6.72 15.31 -3.04
CA TYR A 286 6.02 14.13 -2.50
C TYR A 286 6.04 12.93 -3.44
N GLY A 287 6.01 13.15 -4.75
CA GLY A 287 6.00 12.10 -5.77
C GLY A 287 7.29 11.28 -5.80
N ILE A 288 8.42 11.91 -5.51
CA ILE A 288 9.74 11.24 -5.40
C ILE A 288 10.14 10.93 -3.95
N LYS A 289 9.36 11.36 -2.95
CA LYS A 289 9.62 11.11 -1.54
C LYS A 289 9.63 9.61 -1.27
N GLY A 290 10.68 9.11 -0.60
CA GLY A 290 10.83 7.70 -0.27
C GLY A 290 11.33 6.82 -1.42
N MET A 291 11.66 7.39 -2.58
CA MET A 291 12.47 6.72 -3.60
C MET A 291 13.96 6.95 -3.28
N GLN A 292 14.83 6.00 -3.64
CA GLN A 292 16.29 6.21 -3.65
C GLN A 292 16.75 7.27 -4.67
N THR A 293 15.80 7.94 -5.31
CA THR A 293 15.99 8.85 -6.45
C THR A 293 15.84 10.33 -6.05
N LEU A 294 15.69 10.65 -4.76
CA LEU A 294 15.63 12.03 -4.26
C LEU A 294 16.82 12.88 -4.74
N ASP A 295 18.00 12.28 -4.79
CA ASP A 295 19.25 12.94 -5.23
C ASP A 295 19.18 13.45 -6.68
N VAL A 296 18.32 12.87 -7.52
CA VAL A 296 18.16 13.30 -8.92
C VAL A 296 17.61 14.72 -8.97
N MET A 297 16.68 15.08 -8.10
CA MET A 297 16.10 16.44 -8.10
C MET A 297 16.99 17.45 -7.35
N GLU A 298 17.84 16.97 -6.45
CA GLU A 298 18.84 17.77 -5.76
C GLU A 298 20.09 18.07 -6.62
N ASN A 299 20.15 17.54 -7.84
CA ASN A 299 21.23 17.84 -8.79
C ASN A 299 21.30 19.35 -9.08
N SER A 300 22.48 19.93 -8.89
CA SER A 300 22.74 21.37 -9.11
C SER A 300 22.30 21.84 -10.50
N GLY A 301 22.52 21.06 -11.55
CA GLY A 301 22.11 21.40 -12.91
C GLY A 301 20.59 21.41 -13.09
N ILE A 302 19.85 20.53 -12.40
CA ILE A 302 18.39 20.54 -12.41
C ILE A 302 17.87 21.75 -11.64
N LEU A 303 18.42 22.03 -10.45
CA LEU A 303 18.07 23.22 -9.68
C LEU A 303 18.28 24.51 -10.48
N GLN A 304 19.39 24.65 -11.20
CA GLN A 304 19.63 25.81 -12.06
C GLN A 304 18.59 25.93 -13.19
N LYS A 305 18.18 24.81 -13.80
CA LYS A 305 17.11 24.82 -14.81
C LYS A 305 15.77 25.26 -14.21
N LEU A 306 15.42 24.81 -13.00
CA LEU A 306 14.21 25.25 -12.31
C LEU A 306 14.26 26.75 -12.00
N LEU A 307 15.38 27.21 -11.46
CA LEU A 307 15.60 28.62 -11.19
C LEU A 307 15.45 29.46 -12.44
N SER A 308 15.91 28.98 -13.61
CA SER A 308 15.77 29.72 -14.87
C SER A 308 14.31 30.07 -15.21
N LYS A 309 13.34 29.26 -14.76
CA LYS A 309 11.90 29.45 -14.99
C LYS A 309 11.26 30.50 -14.11
N LEU A 310 11.92 30.87 -13.01
CA LEU A 310 11.34 31.77 -12.01
C LEU A 310 11.62 33.25 -12.33
N PRO A 311 10.77 34.17 -11.83
CA PRO A 311 11.04 35.61 -11.83
C PRO A 311 12.30 36.02 -11.04
N HIS A 312 12.79 37.25 -11.30
CA HIS A 312 14.04 37.75 -10.71
C HIS A 312 14.00 37.85 -9.17
N ASN A 313 12.90 38.35 -8.60
CA ASN A 313 12.69 38.46 -7.15
C ASN A 313 12.86 37.11 -6.44
N ILE A 314 12.35 36.03 -7.03
CA ILE A 314 12.44 34.69 -6.45
C ILE A 314 13.86 34.13 -6.57
N LYS A 315 14.52 34.38 -7.71
CA LYS A 315 15.94 34.04 -7.91
C LYS A 315 16.83 34.73 -6.86
N GLU A 316 16.54 35.98 -6.51
CA GLU A 316 17.27 36.70 -5.45
C GLU A 316 17.02 36.09 -4.07
N LYS A 317 15.76 35.79 -3.72
CA LYS A 317 15.41 35.09 -2.47
C LYS A 317 16.14 33.76 -2.35
N TRP A 318 16.18 32.98 -3.43
CA TRP A 318 16.97 31.74 -3.49
C TRP A 318 18.47 31.99 -3.28
N ARG A 319 19.07 33.00 -3.92
CA ARG A 319 20.50 33.33 -3.73
C ARG A 319 20.82 33.67 -2.28
N THR A 320 19.94 34.42 -1.60
CA THR A 320 20.08 34.73 -0.18
C THR A 320 20.01 33.45 0.66
N LYS A 321 19.03 32.58 0.40
CA LYS A 321 18.91 31.29 1.10
C LYS A 321 20.12 30.38 0.86
N TYR A 322 20.62 30.34 -0.37
CA TYR A 322 21.80 29.57 -0.74
C TYR A 322 23.06 30.06 0.01
N LYS A 323 23.24 31.38 0.14
CA LYS A 323 24.33 31.96 0.95
C LYS A 323 24.18 31.55 2.42
N GLU A 324 22.99 31.66 2.99
CA GLU A 324 22.71 31.25 4.37
C GLU A 324 23.05 29.77 4.62
N CYS A 325 22.65 28.88 3.70
CA CYS A 325 22.99 27.46 3.77
C CYS A 325 24.51 27.24 3.70
N LYS A 326 25.21 27.95 2.82
CA LYS A 326 26.66 27.88 2.68
C LYS A 326 27.38 28.31 3.97
N ASP A 327 26.96 29.40 4.58
CA ASP A 327 27.55 29.92 5.82
C ASP A 327 27.34 28.93 6.99
N LYS A 328 26.18 28.28 7.02
CA LYS A 328 25.84 27.22 7.99
C LYS A 328 26.46 25.85 7.69
N LYS A 329 27.22 25.71 6.59
CA LYS A 329 27.78 24.43 6.09
C LYS A 329 26.70 23.35 5.87
N VAL A 330 25.48 23.75 5.53
CA VAL A 330 24.36 22.85 5.20
C VAL A 330 24.13 22.88 3.69
N PRO A 331 23.94 21.74 3.01
CA PRO A 331 23.64 21.74 1.57
C PRO A 331 22.29 22.41 1.30
N ALA A 332 22.26 23.30 0.31
CA ALA A 332 21.00 23.87 -0.19
C ALA A 332 20.24 22.81 -0.99
N LYS A 333 19.11 22.35 -0.45
CA LYS A 333 18.28 21.30 -1.04
C LYS A 333 17.15 21.84 -1.90
N PHE A 334 16.59 20.95 -2.72
CA PHE A 334 15.36 21.21 -3.47
C PHE A 334 14.22 21.70 -2.56
N ASP A 335 14.09 21.11 -1.38
CA ASP A 335 13.06 21.49 -0.39
C ASP A 335 13.05 22.99 -0.07
N HIS A 336 14.21 23.62 0.08
CA HIS A 336 14.28 25.06 0.35
C HIS A 336 13.77 25.89 -0.84
N LEU A 337 13.94 25.40 -2.08
CA LEU A 337 13.44 26.09 -3.27
C LEU A 337 11.91 26.01 -3.33
N VAL A 338 11.36 24.82 -3.05
CA VAL A 338 9.90 24.62 -2.99
C VAL A 338 9.28 25.55 -1.97
N GLU A 339 9.85 25.65 -0.77
CA GLU A 339 9.37 26.55 0.29
C GLU A 339 9.37 28.02 -0.15
N ILE A 340 10.45 28.50 -0.77
CA ILE A 340 10.54 29.90 -1.24
C ILE A 340 9.46 30.19 -2.30
N VAL A 341 9.31 29.30 -3.28
CA VAL A 341 8.34 29.48 -4.38
C VAL A 341 6.91 29.44 -3.85
N GLN A 342 6.61 28.54 -2.91
CA GLN A 342 5.30 28.42 -2.29
C GLN A 342 4.93 29.63 -1.43
N ILE A 343 5.87 30.13 -0.64
CA ILE A 343 5.66 31.35 0.15
C ILE A 343 5.39 32.54 -0.79
N GLU A 344 6.16 32.66 -1.88
CA GLU A 344 5.97 33.77 -2.82
C GLU A 344 4.64 33.69 -3.58
N SER A 345 4.24 32.50 -4.00
CA SER A 345 2.94 32.33 -4.68
C SER A 345 1.78 32.71 -3.77
N MET A 346 1.87 32.43 -2.47
CA MET A 346 0.85 32.84 -1.50
C MET A 346 0.77 34.35 -1.37
N TYR A 347 1.90 35.07 -1.33
CA TYR A 347 1.88 36.53 -1.19
C TYR A 347 1.29 37.26 -2.41
N LEU A 348 1.43 36.71 -3.61
CA LEU A 348 0.88 37.30 -4.84
C LEU A 348 -0.61 37.00 -5.07
N SER A 349 -1.22 36.19 -4.20
CA SER A 349 -2.65 35.84 -4.26
C SER A 349 -3.55 36.78 -3.44
N TRP A 350 -2.98 37.71 -2.69
CA TRP A 350 -3.68 38.74 -1.90
C TRP A 350 -3.46 40.12 -2.53
#